data_AF-A0A922N7P2-F1
#
_entry.id   AF-A0A922N7P2-F1
#
_cell.length_a   1.000
_cell.length_b   1.000
_cell.length_c   1.000
_cell.angle_alpha   90.00
_cell.angle_beta   90.00
_cell.angle_gamma   90.00
#
_symmetry.space_group_name_H-M   'P 1'
#
loop_
_entity.id
_entity.type
_entity.pdbx_description
1 polymer ?
#
loop_
_entity_poly.entity_id
_entity_poly.type
_entity_poly.pdbx_seq_one_letter_code
_entity_poly.pdbx_strand_id
1 'polypeptide(L)'
;MDALVELPSEHTQPLIELIQAIESLPEPDFTALEDSKRPSETLWKRLPGFAHLWSDSYQSGSWKKNVKDTDDQERDKLRNEHVRKAEIEARLFNADLAGIPIDWGYEAVADALESRTALLDFEVLAATEWLVICGHRFRQCAEKSEKSWALKPRSTPSYQDPTKAPSDQVMSVERWSLWDQRLQELETESGMIQAAAKRARAAMREADHEFL
;
A
#
# COMPACT_ATOMS: atom_id res chain seq x y z
N MET A 1 17.00 5.23 -4.29
CA MET A 1 16.09 5.21 -5.44
C MET A 1 16.16 3.79 -5.98
N ASP A 2 15.01 3.14 -6.21
CA ASP A 2 14.87 1.68 -6.33
C ASP A 2 14.53 1.31 -7.77
N ALA A 3 15.22 0.29 -8.31
CA ALA A 3 15.07 -0.17 -9.68
C ALA A 3 13.63 -0.61 -10.02
N LEU A 4 12.86 -1.09 -9.03
CA LEU A 4 11.45 -1.45 -9.24
C LEU A 4 10.61 -0.24 -9.66
N VAL A 5 10.95 0.94 -9.11
CA VAL A 5 10.23 2.20 -9.32
C VAL A 5 10.73 2.92 -10.58
N GLU A 6 12.04 2.88 -10.83
CA GLU A 6 12.68 3.60 -11.93
C GLU A 6 12.49 2.93 -13.29
N LEU A 7 12.40 1.60 -13.32
CA LEU A 7 12.26 0.87 -14.58
C LEU A 7 10.84 1.00 -15.16
N PRO A 8 10.73 1.09 -16.50
CA PRO A 8 9.46 1.04 -17.21
C PRO A 8 8.55 -0.11 -16.74
N SER A 9 7.23 0.12 -16.74
CA SER A 9 6.24 -0.83 -16.22
C SER A 9 6.27 -2.20 -16.92
N GLU A 10 6.75 -2.27 -18.16
CA GLU A 10 7.00 -3.53 -18.89
C GLU A 10 8.00 -4.47 -18.18
N HIS A 11 8.88 -3.94 -17.34
CA HIS A 11 9.82 -4.72 -16.56
C HIS A 11 9.29 -5.15 -15.19
N THR A 12 8.11 -4.67 -14.75
CA THR A 12 7.56 -5.02 -13.42
C THR A 12 7.42 -6.52 -13.25
N GLN A 13 6.80 -7.19 -14.24
CA GLN A 13 6.54 -8.62 -14.18
C GLN A 13 7.85 -9.45 -14.22
N PRO A 14 8.78 -9.18 -15.16
CA PRO A 14 10.12 -9.80 -15.10
C PRO A 14 10.86 -9.60 -13.78
N LEU A 15 10.74 -8.42 -13.14
CA LEU A 15 11.37 -8.16 -11.85
C LEU A 15 10.72 -8.95 -10.72
N ILE A 16 9.39 -9.07 -10.71
CA ILE A 16 8.66 -9.93 -9.77
C ILE A 16 9.09 -11.39 -9.93
N GLU A 17 9.21 -11.88 -11.16
CA GLU A 17 9.68 -13.24 -11.46
C GLU A 17 11.12 -13.46 -11.00
N LEU A 18 11.98 -12.46 -11.18
CA LEU A 18 13.35 -12.49 -10.67
C LEU A 18 13.38 -12.57 -9.15
N ILE A 19 12.59 -11.75 -8.45
CA ILE A 19 12.47 -11.77 -6.99
C ILE A 19 12.00 -13.15 -6.52
N GLN A 20 10.97 -13.70 -7.16
CA GLN A 20 10.46 -15.04 -6.87
C GLN A 20 11.54 -16.12 -7.06
N ALA A 21 12.33 -16.01 -8.13
CA ALA A 21 13.44 -16.94 -8.38
C ALA A 21 14.53 -16.84 -7.31
N ILE A 22 14.84 -15.63 -6.83
CA ILE A 22 15.80 -15.42 -5.74
C ILE A 22 15.26 -16.04 -4.44
N GLU A 23 14.00 -15.78 -4.07
CA GLU A 23 13.39 -16.35 -2.85
C GLU A 23 13.32 -17.89 -2.88
N SER A 24 13.34 -18.47 -4.07
CA SER A 24 13.32 -19.92 -4.28
C SER A 24 14.71 -20.57 -4.22
N LEU A 25 15.79 -19.79 -4.07
CA LEU A 25 17.14 -20.32 -3.96
C LEU A 25 17.33 -21.08 -2.63
N PRO A 26 18.16 -22.14 -2.61
CA PRO A 26 18.50 -22.81 -1.37
C PRO A 26 19.21 -21.84 -0.43
N GLU A 27 18.81 -21.86 0.85
CA GLU A 27 19.47 -21.07 1.88
C GLU A 27 20.95 -21.47 1.97
N PRO A 28 21.88 -20.50 2.01
CA PRO A 28 23.30 -20.82 2.13
C PRO A 28 23.59 -21.54 3.43
N ASP A 29 24.52 -22.48 3.39
CA ASP A 29 24.98 -23.16 4.58
C ASP A 29 25.89 -22.24 5.41
N PHE A 30 25.34 -21.68 6.49
CA PHE A 30 26.06 -20.83 7.43
C PHE A 30 26.65 -21.61 8.62
N THR A 31 26.65 -22.94 8.62
CA THR A 31 27.18 -23.76 9.73
C THR A 31 28.66 -23.50 10.01
N ALA A 32 29.43 -23.10 8.99
CA ALA A 32 30.84 -22.73 9.12
C ALA A 32 31.07 -21.35 9.77
N LEU A 33 30.03 -20.53 9.94
CA LEU A 33 30.12 -19.24 10.61
C LEU A 33 29.97 -19.38 12.13
N GLU A 34 30.68 -18.53 12.87
CA GLU A 34 30.44 -18.31 14.30
C GLU A 34 28.99 -17.83 14.52
N ASP A 35 28.35 -18.27 15.61
CA ASP A 35 26.93 -17.94 15.88
C ASP A 35 26.65 -16.43 15.90
N SER A 36 27.61 -15.62 16.33
CA SER A 36 27.50 -14.14 16.33
C SER A 36 27.56 -13.49 14.95
N LYS A 37 27.99 -14.23 13.92
CA LYS A 37 28.11 -13.80 12.52
C LYS A 37 27.07 -14.43 11.61
N ARG A 38 26.26 -15.37 12.13
CA ARG A 38 25.16 -15.95 11.37
C ARG A 38 24.04 -14.93 11.21
N PRO A 39 23.45 -14.80 10.01
CA PRO A 39 22.23 -14.04 9.83
C PRO A 39 21.16 -14.54 10.80
N SER A 40 20.47 -13.62 11.47
CA SER A 40 19.32 -13.95 12.34
C SER A 40 18.08 -14.37 11.54
N GLU A 41 18.09 -14.11 10.24
CA GLU A 41 16.98 -14.32 9.30
C GLU A 41 17.47 -15.11 8.07
N THR A 42 16.53 -15.70 7.34
CA THR A 42 16.80 -16.33 6.04
C THR A 42 17.35 -15.30 5.06
N LEU A 43 18.38 -15.68 4.29
CA LEU A 43 19.01 -14.74 3.35
C LEU A 43 18.10 -14.47 2.16
N TRP A 44 17.47 -15.51 1.62
CA TRP A 44 16.69 -15.42 0.39
C TRP A 44 15.21 -15.27 0.67
N LYS A 45 14.68 -16.07 1.59
CA LYS A 45 13.24 -16.03 1.88
C LYS A 45 12.84 -14.68 2.51
N ARG A 46 11.79 -14.06 1.95
CA ARG A 46 11.26 -12.72 2.29
C ARG A 46 12.20 -11.55 2.05
N LEU A 47 13.43 -11.78 1.59
CA LEU A 47 14.44 -10.75 1.29
C LEU A 47 14.48 -9.61 2.32
N PRO A 48 14.98 -9.87 3.54
CA PRO A 48 14.94 -8.87 4.60
C PRO A 48 15.68 -7.59 4.21
N GLY A 49 15.02 -6.44 4.38
CA GLY A 49 15.53 -5.13 3.98
C GLY A 49 15.41 -4.79 2.49
N PHE A 50 14.79 -5.65 1.66
CA PHE A 50 14.53 -5.38 0.24
C PHE A 50 13.11 -4.86 0.00
N ALA A 51 12.95 -3.91 -0.93
CA ALA A 51 11.67 -3.33 -1.36
C ALA A 51 10.83 -2.69 -0.24
N HIS A 52 11.46 -2.19 0.83
CA HIS A 52 10.83 -1.42 1.91
C HIS A 52 10.48 0.01 1.48
N LEU A 53 9.95 0.17 0.27
CA LEU A 53 9.87 1.44 -0.45
C LEU A 53 8.99 2.46 0.25
N TRP A 54 7.87 2.02 0.81
CA TRP A 54 6.96 2.82 1.61
C TRP A 54 7.67 3.27 2.87
N SER A 55 8.18 2.37 3.72
CA SER A 55 8.85 2.78 4.96
C SER A 55 10.12 3.61 4.73
N ASP A 56 10.86 3.34 3.66
CA ASP A 56 12.11 4.04 3.33
C ASP A 56 11.85 5.43 2.74
N SER A 57 10.72 5.61 2.04
CA SER A 57 10.33 6.89 1.42
C SER A 57 9.29 7.68 2.23
N TYR A 58 8.64 7.07 3.21
CA TYR A 58 7.70 7.72 4.11
C TYR A 58 8.47 8.61 5.07
N GLN A 59 8.98 9.73 4.53
CA GLN A 59 9.49 10.83 5.34
C GLN A 59 8.33 11.31 6.21
N SER A 60 8.40 10.95 7.48
CA SER A 60 7.49 11.31 8.55
C SER A 60 7.02 12.77 8.43
N GLY A 61 5.81 12.97 7.91
CA GLY A 61 5.04 14.21 7.97
C GLY A 61 5.54 15.43 7.17
N SER A 62 6.71 15.38 6.51
CA SER A 62 7.26 16.53 5.75
C SER A 62 6.98 16.48 4.25
N TRP A 63 6.75 15.30 3.67
CA TRP A 63 6.59 15.17 2.22
C TRP A 63 5.38 15.94 1.68
N LYS A 64 4.24 15.94 2.40
CA LYS A 64 3.04 16.73 2.05
C LYS A 64 3.30 18.23 2.04
N LYS A 65 4.25 18.72 2.86
CA LYS A 65 4.66 20.13 2.86
C LYS A 65 5.55 20.41 1.66
N ASN A 66 6.54 19.55 1.42
CA ASN A 66 7.46 19.69 0.29
C ASN A 66 6.73 19.71 -1.06
N VAL A 67 5.73 18.83 -1.24
CA VAL A 67 4.91 18.73 -2.45
C VAL A 67 4.00 19.96 -2.69
N LYS A 68 3.66 20.73 -1.64
CA LYS A 68 2.87 21.97 -1.81
C LYS A 68 3.67 23.12 -2.40
N ASP A 69 4.98 23.11 -2.21
CA ASP A 69 5.89 24.18 -2.64
C ASP A 69 6.61 23.83 -3.96
N THR A 70 6.23 22.73 -4.60
CA THR A 70 6.85 22.21 -5.83
C THR A 70 6.08 22.70 -7.07
N ASP A 71 6.77 22.94 -8.19
CA ASP A 71 6.12 23.23 -9.48
C ASP A 71 5.30 22.04 -10.03
N ASP A 72 4.44 22.31 -11.00
CA ASP A 72 3.49 21.32 -11.54
C ASP A 72 4.19 20.10 -12.16
N GLN A 73 5.35 20.28 -12.81
CA GLN A 73 6.06 19.20 -13.49
C GLN A 73 6.71 18.24 -12.49
N GLU A 74 7.36 18.78 -11.47
CA GLU A 74 7.98 17.96 -10.43
C GLU A 74 6.91 17.36 -9.50
N ARG A 75 5.77 18.04 -9.29
CA ARG A 75 4.60 17.45 -8.63
C ARG A 75 4.08 16.22 -9.37
N ASP A 76 3.93 16.29 -10.69
CA ASP A 76 3.49 15.16 -11.52
C ASP A 76 4.46 13.99 -11.43
N LYS A 77 5.77 14.25 -11.42
CA LYS A 77 6.81 13.22 -11.26
C LYS A 77 6.72 12.56 -9.88
N LEU A 78 6.63 13.33 -8.81
CA LEU A 78 6.50 12.82 -7.44
C LEU A 78 5.21 11.99 -7.28
N ARG A 79 4.12 12.44 -7.92
CA ARG A 79 2.85 11.71 -7.95
C ARG A 79 3.01 10.37 -8.63
N ASN A 80 3.58 10.35 -9.83
CA ASN A 80 3.80 9.12 -10.58
C ASN A 80 4.70 8.15 -9.82
N GLU A 81 5.76 8.65 -9.18
CA GLU A 81 6.64 7.83 -8.34
C GLU A 81 5.89 7.24 -7.13
N HIS A 82 5.04 8.04 -6.47
CA HIS A 82 4.25 7.60 -5.32
C HIS A 82 3.24 6.50 -5.69
N VAL A 83 2.52 6.68 -6.81
CA VAL A 83 1.58 5.68 -7.34
C VAL A 83 2.32 4.41 -7.75
N ARG A 84 3.47 4.58 -8.42
CA ARG A 84 4.28 3.46 -8.88
C ARG A 84 4.79 2.60 -7.72
N LYS A 85 5.22 3.22 -6.61
CA LYS A 85 5.60 2.49 -5.39
C LYS A 85 4.45 1.65 -4.85
N ALA A 86 3.27 2.24 -4.71
CA ALA A 86 2.08 1.53 -4.23
C ALA A 86 1.70 0.34 -5.13
N GLU A 87 1.78 0.50 -6.46
CA GLU A 87 1.56 -0.59 -7.42
C GLU A 87 2.52 -1.76 -7.19
N ILE A 88 3.83 -1.48 -7.09
CA ILE A 88 4.86 -2.50 -6.93
C ILE A 88 4.67 -3.26 -5.62
N GLU A 89 4.46 -2.54 -4.52
CA GLU A 89 4.27 -3.14 -3.20
C GLU A 89 3.01 -4.00 -3.15
N ALA A 90 1.91 -3.51 -3.73
CA ALA A 90 0.69 -4.28 -3.83
C ALA A 90 0.90 -5.58 -4.63
N ARG A 91 1.65 -5.53 -5.74
CA ARG A 91 1.99 -6.73 -6.52
C ARG A 91 2.88 -7.70 -5.75
N LEU A 92 3.91 -7.20 -5.07
CA LEU A 92 4.82 -8.02 -4.27
C LEU A 92 4.09 -8.68 -3.11
N PHE A 93 3.24 -7.93 -2.39
CA PHE A 93 2.36 -8.47 -1.36
C PHE A 93 1.44 -9.56 -1.91
N ASN A 94 0.75 -9.30 -3.02
CA ASN A 94 -0.18 -10.26 -3.62
C ASN A 94 0.52 -11.53 -4.12
N ALA A 95 1.82 -11.45 -4.43
CA ALA A 95 2.66 -12.58 -4.79
C ALA A 95 3.31 -13.29 -3.59
N ASP A 96 3.10 -12.82 -2.35
CA ASP A 96 3.78 -13.29 -1.12
C ASP A 96 5.31 -13.17 -1.20
N LEU A 97 5.80 -12.06 -1.75
CA LEU A 97 7.22 -11.78 -2.00
C LEU A 97 7.73 -10.57 -1.21
N ALA A 98 9.05 -10.52 -1.04
CA ALA A 98 9.83 -9.45 -0.40
C ALA A 98 9.37 -9.10 1.02
N GLY A 99 8.62 -10.00 1.66
CA GLY A 99 8.12 -9.83 3.02
C GLY A 99 7.22 -8.61 3.21
N ILE A 100 6.65 -8.04 2.13
CA ILE A 100 5.77 -6.87 2.18
C ILE A 100 4.56 -7.18 3.06
N PRO A 101 4.30 -6.43 4.14
CA PRO A 101 3.16 -6.69 5.00
C PRO A 101 1.88 -6.04 4.45
N ILE A 102 0.74 -6.67 4.72
CA ILE A 102 -0.59 -6.11 4.41
C ILE A 102 -0.84 -4.76 5.11
N ASP A 103 -0.18 -4.54 6.25
CA ASP A 103 -0.29 -3.31 7.05
C ASP A 103 0.01 -2.05 6.21
N TRP A 104 0.95 -2.10 5.26
CA TRP A 104 1.27 -0.94 4.43
C TRP A 104 0.12 -0.58 3.49
N GLY A 105 -0.55 -1.59 2.93
CA GLY A 105 -1.75 -1.39 2.13
C GLY A 105 -2.90 -0.82 2.95
N TYR A 106 -3.09 -1.29 4.18
CA TYR A 106 -4.07 -0.70 5.09
C TYR A 106 -3.76 0.75 5.44
N GLU A 107 -2.49 1.07 5.71
CA GLU A 107 -2.08 2.45 5.99
C GLU A 107 -2.35 3.35 4.79
N ALA A 108 -1.97 2.93 3.58
CA ALA A 108 -2.18 3.70 2.35
C ALA A 108 -3.67 3.99 2.10
N VAL A 109 -4.54 2.99 2.28
CA VAL A 109 -5.98 3.16 2.07
C VAL A 109 -6.62 3.99 3.19
N ALA A 110 -6.27 3.74 4.45
CA ALA A 110 -6.77 4.52 5.58
C ALA A 110 -6.33 5.99 5.48
N ASP A 111 -5.08 6.27 5.11
CA ASP A 111 -4.59 7.64 4.90
C ASP A 111 -5.35 8.37 3.79
N ALA A 112 -5.69 7.67 2.71
CA ALA A 112 -6.41 8.26 1.59
C ALA A 112 -7.90 8.47 1.87
N LEU A 113 -8.55 7.52 2.53
CA LEU A 113 -10.02 7.45 2.61
C LEU A 113 -10.58 7.83 3.98
N GLU A 114 -9.80 7.65 5.04
CA GLU A 114 -10.24 8.00 6.40
C GLU A 114 -9.79 9.41 6.80
N SER A 115 -8.69 9.94 6.23
CA SER A 115 -8.15 11.27 6.60
C SER A 115 -8.79 12.45 5.84
N ARG A 116 -9.22 13.49 6.58
CA ARG A 116 -9.58 14.81 5.99
C ARG A 116 -8.44 15.55 5.31
N THR A 117 -7.19 15.23 5.64
CA THR A 117 -6.01 15.90 5.06
C THR A 117 -5.30 15.04 4.05
N ALA A 118 -6.04 14.09 3.47
CA ALA A 118 -5.57 13.36 2.33
C ALA A 118 -5.23 14.34 1.18
N LEU A 119 -4.03 14.22 0.64
CA LEU A 119 -3.62 14.85 -0.60
C LEU A 119 -4.15 13.97 -1.74
N LEU A 120 -5.39 14.24 -2.15
CA LEU A 120 -6.18 13.32 -2.97
C LEU A 120 -5.51 12.92 -4.28
N ASP A 121 -4.81 13.85 -4.94
CA ASP A 121 -4.10 13.56 -6.19
C ASP A 121 -2.85 12.68 -6.02
N PHE A 122 -2.48 12.31 -4.79
CA PHE A 122 -1.42 11.34 -4.48
C PHE A 122 -2.00 10.11 -3.79
N GLU A 123 -2.64 10.31 -2.65
CA GLU A 123 -3.00 9.23 -1.73
C GLU A 123 -4.17 8.39 -2.27
N VAL A 124 -5.17 9.00 -2.93
CA VAL A 124 -6.27 8.23 -3.53
C VAL A 124 -5.76 7.37 -4.69
N LEU A 125 -4.79 7.87 -5.46
CA LEU A 125 -4.20 7.12 -6.56
C LEU A 125 -3.39 5.92 -6.04
N ALA A 126 -2.57 6.12 -5.01
CA ALA A 126 -1.81 5.04 -4.38
C ALA A 126 -2.74 3.99 -3.73
N ALA A 127 -3.76 4.44 -2.98
CA ALA A 127 -4.78 3.55 -2.41
C ALA A 127 -5.54 2.75 -3.47
N THR A 128 -5.75 3.33 -4.66
CA THR A 128 -6.39 2.64 -5.77
C THR A 128 -5.58 1.45 -6.26
N GLU A 129 -4.24 1.54 -6.32
CA GLU A 129 -3.40 0.40 -6.71
C GLU A 129 -3.55 -0.77 -5.72
N TRP A 130 -3.51 -0.47 -4.42
CA TRP A 130 -3.74 -1.48 -3.38
C TRP A 130 -5.13 -2.12 -3.47
N LEU A 131 -6.19 -1.33 -3.66
CA LEU A 131 -7.55 -1.86 -3.75
C LEU A 131 -7.77 -2.70 -5.02
N VAL A 132 -7.15 -2.31 -6.14
CA VAL A 132 -7.28 -3.04 -7.40
C VAL A 132 -6.51 -4.36 -7.38
N ILE A 133 -5.32 -4.38 -6.80
CA ILE A 133 -4.47 -5.57 -6.80
C ILE A 133 -4.81 -6.50 -5.63
N CYS A 134 -5.09 -5.93 -4.45
CA CYS A 134 -5.23 -6.66 -3.19
C CYS A 134 -6.67 -6.68 -2.66
N GLY A 135 -7.66 -6.18 -3.42
CA GLY A 135 -9.05 -6.01 -2.99
C GLY A 135 -9.66 -7.28 -2.38
N HIS A 136 -9.51 -8.42 -3.06
CA HIS A 136 -9.99 -9.71 -2.52
C HIS A 136 -9.37 -10.04 -1.17
N ARG A 137 -8.08 -9.80 -1.00
CA ARG A 137 -7.39 -10.07 0.26
C ARG A 137 -7.89 -9.17 1.39
N PHE A 138 -8.06 -7.87 1.11
CA PHE A 138 -8.62 -6.93 2.09
C PHE A 138 -10.04 -7.33 2.49
N ARG A 139 -10.86 -7.76 1.52
CA ARG A 139 -12.22 -8.23 1.78
C ARG A 139 -12.23 -9.47 2.67
N GLN A 140 -11.37 -10.45 2.43
CA GLN A 140 -11.22 -11.64 3.30
C GLN A 140 -10.81 -11.27 4.72
N CYS A 141 -9.89 -10.32 4.86
CA CYS A 141 -9.45 -9.86 6.17
C CYS A 141 -10.57 -9.10 6.91
N ALA A 142 -11.41 -8.37 6.17
CA ALA A 142 -12.61 -7.72 6.69
C ALA A 142 -13.61 -8.71 7.30
N GLU A 143 -13.80 -9.89 6.70
CA GLU A 143 -14.67 -10.96 7.24
C GLU A 143 -14.12 -11.59 8.51
N LYS A 144 -12.80 -11.64 8.60
CA LYS A 144 -12.08 -12.24 9.73
C LYS A 144 -11.84 -11.25 10.87
N SER A 145 -12.22 -9.98 10.69
CA SER A 145 -11.92 -8.91 11.63
C SER A 145 -10.43 -8.86 11.98
N GLU A 146 -9.58 -8.88 10.94
CA GLU A 146 -8.13 -8.87 11.11
C GLU A 146 -7.66 -7.58 11.82
N LYS A 147 -6.79 -7.74 12.82
CA LYS A 147 -6.20 -6.61 13.54
C LYS A 147 -4.91 -6.16 12.85
N SER A 148 -4.76 -4.86 12.69
CA SER A 148 -3.58 -4.24 12.13
C SER A 148 -3.25 -2.93 12.84
N TRP A 149 -1.98 -2.71 13.16
CA TRP A 149 -1.49 -1.46 13.75
C TRP A 149 -1.68 -0.27 12.79
N ALA A 150 -1.70 -0.52 11.47
CA ALA A 150 -1.86 0.49 10.44
C ALA A 150 -3.26 1.11 10.43
N LEU A 151 -4.25 0.41 10.98
CA LEU A 151 -5.64 0.85 11.08
C LEU A 151 -5.93 1.64 12.37
N LYS A 152 -4.89 1.98 13.13
CA LYS A 152 -5.03 2.79 14.34
C LYS A 152 -5.45 4.21 13.97
N PRO A 153 -6.51 4.75 14.61
CA PRO A 153 -6.88 6.14 14.43
C PRO A 153 -5.68 7.04 14.72
N ARG A 154 -5.35 7.93 13.79
CA ARG A 154 -4.28 8.90 13.97
C ARG A 154 -4.73 9.99 14.95
N SER A 155 -4.67 9.68 16.25
CA SER A 155 -5.00 10.59 17.34
C SER A 155 -4.02 11.75 17.41
N THR A 156 -4.26 12.81 16.63
CA THR A 156 -3.66 14.12 16.85
C THR A 156 -4.75 15.15 17.18
N PRO A 157 -4.56 16.02 18.19
CA PRO A 157 -5.63 16.89 18.72
C PRO A 157 -6.24 17.88 17.72
N SER A 158 -5.62 18.10 16.55
CA SER A 158 -6.10 19.03 15.52
C SER A 158 -6.97 18.37 14.44
N TYR A 159 -7.26 17.07 14.54
CA TYR A 159 -7.96 16.30 13.52
C TYR A 159 -9.23 15.67 14.10
N GLN A 160 -10.29 16.46 14.22
CA GLN A 160 -11.64 15.92 14.45
C GLN A 160 -12.16 15.36 13.12
N ASP A 161 -12.05 14.04 12.94
CA ASP A 161 -12.48 13.34 11.73
C ASP A 161 -14.02 13.21 11.63
N PRO A 162 -14.63 13.27 10.43
CA PRO A 162 -16.06 13.08 10.21
C PRO A 162 -16.43 11.61 10.01
N THR A 163 -15.47 10.77 9.64
CA THR A 163 -15.65 9.38 9.27
C THR A 163 -15.51 8.57 10.55
N LYS A 164 -16.57 7.85 10.89
CA LYS A 164 -16.63 6.95 12.05
C LYS A 164 -15.77 5.70 11.81
N ALA A 165 -14.52 5.86 11.38
CA ALA A 165 -13.60 4.74 11.27
C ALA A 165 -13.54 4.06 12.65
N PRO A 166 -13.85 2.75 12.73
CA PRO A 166 -13.83 2.04 14.01
C PRO A 166 -12.48 2.24 14.71
N SER A 167 -12.49 2.57 16.00
CA SER A 167 -11.26 2.88 16.75
C SER A 167 -10.46 1.64 17.19
N ASP A 168 -10.85 0.47 16.68
CA ASP A 168 -10.48 -0.84 17.18
C ASP A 168 -9.26 -1.46 16.51
N GLN A 169 -8.63 -0.77 15.55
CA GLN A 169 -7.51 -1.29 14.75
C GLN A 169 -7.89 -2.55 13.95
N VAL A 170 -9.16 -2.68 13.57
CA VAL A 170 -9.69 -3.85 12.87
C VAL A 170 -10.08 -3.50 11.44
N MET A 171 -9.62 -4.31 10.49
CA MET A 171 -10.22 -4.37 9.17
C MET A 171 -11.55 -5.12 9.29
N SER A 172 -12.66 -4.41 9.16
CA SER A 172 -14.01 -4.96 9.29
C SER A 172 -14.84 -4.73 8.03
N VAL A 173 -15.94 -5.47 7.87
CA VAL A 173 -16.88 -5.28 6.75
C VAL A 173 -17.50 -3.88 6.78
N GLU A 174 -17.71 -3.31 7.98
CA GLU A 174 -18.15 -1.93 8.13
C GLU A 174 -17.09 -0.94 7.63
N ARG A 175 -15.81 -1.15 7.97
CA ARG A 175 -14.71 -0.30 7.48
C ARG A 175 -14.54 -0.41 5.97
N TRP A 176 -14.63 -1.62 5.42
CA TRP A 176 -14.68 -1.86 3.97
C TRP A 176 -15.81 -1.06 3.30
N SER A 177 -17.01 -1.09 3.89
CA SER A 177 -18.17 -0.35 3.38
C SER A 177 -17.98 1.18 3.48
N LEU A 178 -17.32 1.66 4.53
CA LEU A 178 -16.95 3.08 4.67
C LEU A 178 -15.98 3.52 3.58
N TRP A 179 -15.01 2.66 3.21
CA TRP A 179 -14.10 2.93 2.09
C TRP A 179 -14.85 2.99 0.75
N ASP A 180 -15.78 2.07 0.47
CA ASP A 180 -16.62 2.14 -0.76
C ASP A 180 -17.42 3.44 -0.81
N GLN A 181 -18.08 3.79 0.32
CA GLN A 181 -18.85 5.03 0.41
C GLN A 181 -17.96 6.26 0.17
N ARG A 182 -16.76 6.29 0.74
CA ARG A 182 -15.84 7.40 0.53
C ARG A 182 -15.40 7.51 -0.93
N LEU A 183 -15.11 6.39 -1.58
CA LEU A 183 -14.78 6.36 -3.01
C LEU A 183 -15.96 6.85 -3.85
N GLN A 184 -17.20 6.47 -3.51
CA GLN A 184 -18.40 6.99 -4.16
C GLN A 184 -18.49 8.52 -4.09
N GLU A 185 -18.18 9.12 -2.94
CA GLU A 185 -18.15 10.58 -2.80
C GLU A 185 -17.08 11.19 -3.70
N LEU A 186 -15.90 10.57 -3.76
CA LEU A 186 -14.79 11.01 -4.61
C LEU A 186 -15.05 10.85 -6.11
N GLU A 187 -16.06 10.09 -6.52
CA GLU A 187 -16.49 10.06 -7.93
C GLU A 187 -17.08 11.41 -8.39
N THR A 188 -17.43 12.31 -7.47
CA THR A 188 -17.89 13.68 -7.79
C THR A 188 -16.75 14.66 -8.04
N GLU A 189 -15.51 14.26 -7.75
CA GLU A 189 -14.31 15.02 -8.08
C GLU A 189 -14.09 15.07 -9.60
N SER A 190 -13.02 15.74 -10.04
CA SER A 190 -12.67 15.86 -11.46
C SER A 190 -11.34 15.17 -11.80
N GLY A 191 -11.18 14.86 -13.09
CA GLY A 191 -9.93 14.34 -13.64
C GLY A 191 -9.50 13.01 -13.02
N MET A 192 -8.25 12.95 -12.57
CA MET A 192 -7.63 11.70 -12.14
C MET A 192 -8.21 11.12 -10.85
N ILE A 193 -8.68 11.97 -9.93
CA ILE A 193 -9.26 11.52 -8.66
C ILE A 193 -10.56 10.75 -8.93
N GLN A 194 -11.41 11.29 -9.78
CA GLN A 194 -12.64 10.61 -10.20
C GLN A 194 -12.35 9.27 -10.88
N ALA A 195 -11.37 9.24 -11.80
CA ALA A 195 -11.02 8.01 -12.51
C ALA A 195 -10.50 6.93 -11.56
N ALA A 196 -9.63 7.32 -10.61
CA ALA A 196 -9.08 6.42 -9.61
C ALA A 196 -10.16 5.91 -8.65
N ALA A 197 -11.04 6.80 -8.16
CA ALA A 197 -12.16 6.43 -7.32
C ALA A 197 -13.06 5.38 -7.99
N LYS A 198 -13.43 5.59 -9.27
CA LYS A 198 -14.21 4.61 -10.05
C LYS A 198 -13.50 3.27 -10.20
N ARG A 199 -12.18 3.29 -10.46
CA ARG A 199 -11.38 2.07 -10.63
C ARG A 199 -11.29 1.26 -9.34
N ALA A 200 -10.95 1.92 -8.23
CA ALA A 200 -10.89 1.30 -6.91
C ALA A 200 -12.24 0.69 -6.53
N ARG A 201 -13.32 1.44 -6.75
CA ARG A 201 -14.66 1.00 -6.40
C ARG A 201 -15.17 -0.17 -7.24
N ALA A 202 -14.81 -0.21 -8.52
CA ALA A 202 -15.10 -1.36 -9.37
C ALA A 202 -14.41 -2.63 -8.83
N ALA A 203 -13.13 -2.54 -8.45
CA ALA A 203 -12.40 -3.65 -7.85
C ALA A 203 -12.98 -4.08 -6.50
N MET A 204 -13.42 -3.14 -5.66
CA MET A 204 -14.08 -3.48 -4.39
C MET A 204 -15.37 -4.27 -4.60
N ARG A 205 -16.19 -3.87 -5.59
CA ARG A 205 -17.42 -4.59 -5.93
C ARG A 205 -17.15 -5.99 -6.50
N GLU A 206 -16.13 -6.11 -7.35
CA GLU A 206 -15.67 -7.42 -7.83
C GLU A 206 -15.27 -8.33 -6.66
N ALA A 207 -14.50 -7.78 -5.71
CA ALA A 207 -14.14 -8.49 -4.49
C ALA A 207 -15.35 -8.86 -3.62
N ASP A 208 -16.45 -8.10 -3.62
CA ASP A 208 -17.67 -8.46 -2.88
C ASP A 208 -18.47 -9.59 -3.54
N HIS A 209 -18.47 -9.66 -4.89
CA HIS A 209 -19.26 -10.64 -5.63
C HIS A 209 -18.82 -12.09 -5.43
N GLU A 210 -17.57 -12.33 -5.06
CA GLU A 210 -17.06 -13.69 -4.79
C GLU A 210 -17.44 -14.25 -3.41
N PHE A 211 -18.02 -13.43 -2.52
CA PHE A 211 -18.43 -13.81 -1.17
C PHE A 211 -19.96 -13.89 -0.98
N LEU A 212 -20.73 -13.68 -2.05
CA LEU A 212 -22.20 -13.80 -2.10
C LEU A 212 -22.62 -15.14 -2.71
#